data_AF-A0A8S3DUS2-F1
#
_entry.id   AF-A0A8S3DUS2-F1
#
_cell.length_a   1.000
_cell.length_b   1.000
_cell.length_c   1.000
_cell.angle_alpha   90.00
_cell.angle_beta   90.00
_cell.angle_gamma   90.00
#
_symmetry.space_group_name_H-M   'P 1'
#
loop_
_entity.id
_entity.type
_entity.pdbx_description
1 polymer ?
#
loop_
_entity_poly.entity_id
_entity_poly.type
_entity_poly.pdbx_seq_one_letter_code
_entity_poly.pdbx_strand_id
1 'polypeptide(L)' 'DIKSGFWQIPIEEEDRHKTAFITPEGLYEWNVLAQGLNNSPPSFQRVMADILSPCRQFALVYIDDIVVYSRSFEEHLK' A
#
# COMPACT_ATOMS: atom_id res chain seq x y z
N ASP A 1 -9.62 -1.72 5.68
CA ASP A 1 -9.47 -1.29 4.28
C ASP A 1 -8.60 -0.03 4.22
N ILE A 2 -7.45 -0.16 3.57
CA ILE A 2 -6.42 0.89 3.47
C ILE A 2 -6.48 1.55 2.09
N LYS A 3 -7.67 2.01 1.68
CA LYS A 3 -7.94 2.60 0.35
C LYS A 3 -6.97 3.72 -0.05
N SER A 4 -6.50 4.49 0.93
CA SER A 4 -5.61 5.63 0.72
C SER A 4 -4.13 5.29 0.91
N GLY A 5 -3.79 4.04 1.20
CA GLY A 5 -2.43 3.63 1.58
C GLY A 5 -1.41 3.83 0.47
N PHE A 6 -1.78 3.58 -0.79
CA PHE A 6 -0.91 3.81 -1.94
C PHE A 6 -0.38 5.25 -2.00
N TRP A 7 -1.26 6.23 -1.76
CA TRP A 7 -0.91 7.65 -1.83
C TRP A 7 0.08 8.10 -0.74
N GLN A 8 0.40 7.24 0.24
CA GLN A 8 1.35 7.53 1.31
C GLN A 8 2.76 7.02 1.01
N ILE A 9 2.95 6.21 -0.04
CA ILE A 9 4.25 5.64 -0.37
C ILE A 9 4.86 6.45 -1.52
N PRO A 10 5.99 7.15 -1.30
CA PRO A 10 6.64 7.92 -2.35
C PRO A 10 7.22 7.02 -3.44
N ILE A 11 7.21 7.52 -4.68
CA ILE A 11 7.95 6.94 -5.79
C ILE A 11 9.32 7.62 -5.84
N GLU A 12 10.36 6.80 -6.03
CA GLU A 12 11.73 7.26 -6.22
C GLU A 12 11.79 8.30 -7.34
N GLU A 13 12.51 9.41 -7.11
CA GLU A 13 12.53 10.55 -8.03
C GLU A 13 12.96 10.17 -9.45
N GLU A 14 13.91 9.23 -9.56
CA GLU A 14 14.39 8.71 -10.84
C GLU A 14 13.32 7.91 -11.62
N ASP A 15 12.27 7.42 -10.96
CA ASP A 15 11.24 6.58 -11.55
C ASP A 15 9.92 7.31 -11.83
N ARG A 16 9.71 8.52 -11.29
CA ARG A 16 8.44 9.27 -11.43
C ARG A 16 8.04 9.50 -12.88
N HIS A 17 9.00 9.82 -13.75
CA HIS A 17 8.77 10.05 -15.18
C HIS A 17 8.14 8.84 -15.90
N LYS A 18 8.33 7.61 -15.38
CA LYS A 18 7.73 6.38 -15.94
C LYS A 18 6.23 6.28 -15.67
N THR A 19 5.71 7.12 -14.78
CA THR A 19 4.31 7.16 -14.36
C THR A 19 3.51 8.27 -15.05
N ALA A 20 4.11 8.93 -16.03
CA ALA A 20 3.53 10.10 -16.66
C ALA A 20 2.21 9.77 -17.38
N PHE A 21 1.24 10.68 -17.27
CA PHE A 21 -0.08 10.60 -17.90
C PHE A 21 -0.48 11.95 -18.48
N ILE A 22 -1.27 11.93 -19.57
CA ILE A 22 -1.69 13.13 -20.29
C ILE A 22 -3.14 13.44 -19.96
N THR A 23 -3.40 14.72 -19.72
CA THR A 23 -4.73 15.31 -19.66
C THR A 23 -4.83 16.40 -20.75
N PRO A 24 -6.05 16.90 -21.07
CA PRO A 24 -6.18 18.08 -21.94
C PRO A 24 -5.42 19.32 -21.44
N GLU A 25 -5.13 19.38 -20.14
CA GLU A 25 -4.47 20.51 -19.47
C GLU A 25 -2.95 20.36 -19.39
N GLY A 26 -2.39 19.19 -19.71
CA GLY A 26 -0.95 18.97 -19.70
C GLY A 26 -0.51 17.54 -19.39
N LEU A 27 0.81 17.38 -19.29
CA LEU A 27 1.48 16.14 -18.88
C LEU A 27 1.76 16.20 -17.38
N TYR A 28 1.38 15.15 -16.66
CA TYR A 28 1.55 15.01 -15.23
C TYR A 28 2.24 13.68 -14.92
N GLU A 29 2.83 13.57 -13.73
CA GLU A 29 3.42 12.34 -13.22
C GLU A 29 3.03 12.13 -11.75
N TRP A 30 3.13 10.89 -11.28
CA TRP A 30 2.83 10.55 -9.90
C TRP A 30 4.08 10.67 -9.02
N ASN A 31 3.94 11.38 -7.89
CA ASN A 31 4.99 11.47 -6.87
C ASN A 31 4.93 10.33 -5.83
N VAL A 32 3.79 9.65 -5.77
CA VAL A 32 3.46 8.57 -4.82
C VAL A 32 2.82 7.42 -5.59
N LEU A 33 2.73 6.23 -4.99
CA LEU A 33 2.07 5.11 -5.64
C LEU A 33 0.63 5.47 -5.97
N ALA A 34 0.27 5.31 -7.24
CA ALA A 34 -1.08 5.50 -7.74
C ALA A 34 -1.75 4.15 -8.00
N GLN A 35 -3.08 4.12 -7.90
CA GLN A 35 -3.86 2.96 -8.30
C GLN A 35 -3.72 2.71 -9.80
N GLY A 36 -3.66 1.45 -10.20
CA GLY A 36 -3.52 1.04 -11.60
C GLY A 36 -2.08 0.89 -12.11
N LEU A 37 -1.06 1.29 -11.34
CA LEU A 37 0.32 0.95 -11.66
C LEU A 37 0.61 -0.51 -11.28
N ASN A 38 1.26 -1.26 -12.17
CA ASN A 38 1.62 -2.67 -11.95
C ASN A 38 2.45 -2.86 -10.66
N ASN A 39 3.36 -1.94 -10.39
CA ASN A 39 4.24 -2.02 -9.22
C ASN A 39 3.64 -1.46 -7.93
N SER A 40 2.43 -0.89 -7.96
CA SER A 40 1.80 -0.34 -6.75
C SER A 40 1.44 -1.44 -5.74
N PRO A 41 0.65 -2.49 -6.09
CA PRO A 41 0.32 -3.56 -5.15
C PRO A 41 1.52 -4.26 -4.50
N PRO A 42 2.54 -4.73 -5.25
CA PRO A 42 3.67 -5.43 -4.63
C PRO A 42 4.54 -4.51 -3.77
N SER A 43 4.69 -3.22 -4.14
CA SER A 43 5.43 -2.25 -3.33
C SER A 43 4.69 -1.92 -2.04
N PHE A 44 3.37 -1.73 -2.11
CA PHE A 44 2.53 -1.50 -0.94
C PHE A 44 2.56 -2.70 0.01
N GLN A 45 2.43 -3.91 -0.51
CA GLN A 45 2.48 -5.13 0.30
C GLN A 45 3.81 -5.30 1.03
N ARG A 46 4.95 -4.97 0.39
CA ARG A 46 6.28 -5.01 1.03
C ARG A 46 6.35 -4.04 2.21
N VAL A 47 5.96 -2.78 2.00
CA VAL A 47 5.98 -1.76 3.05
C VAL A 47 5.07 -2.17 4.22
N MET A 48 3.86 -2.63 3.95
CA MET A 48 2.92 -3.07 4.98
C MET A 48 3.41 -4.32 5.73
N ALA A 49 4.08 -5.26 5.05
CA ALA A 49 4.63 -6.46 5.69
C ALA A 49 5.80 -6.14 6.64
N ASP A 50 6.54 -5.07 6.37
CA ASP A 50 7.59 -4.56 7.25
C ASP A 50 6.97 -3.83 8.46
N ILE A 51 5.98 -2.97 8.24
CA ILE A 51 5.24 -2.26 9.30
C ILE A 51 4.58 -3.26 10.27
N LEU A 52 3.94 -4.31 9.74
CA LEU A 52 3.28 -5.34 10.55
C LEU A 52 4.20 -6.48 10.99
N SER A 53 5.51 -6.40 10.70
CA SER A 53 6.47 -7.42 11.14
C SER A 53 6.38 -7.76 12.64
N PRO A 54 6.21 -6.79 13.56
CA PRO A 54 6.02 -7.10 14.99
C PRO A 54 4.71 -7.83 15.32
N CYS A 55 3.71 -7.74 14.45
CA CYS A 55 2.35 -8.26 14.66
C CYS A 55 2.07 -9.56 13.89
N ARG A 56 3.06 -10.14 13.21
CA ARG A 56 2.92 -11.33 12.32
C ARG A 56 2.25 -12.55 12.98
N GLN A 57 2.25 -12.63 14.31
CA GLN A 57 1.62 -13.71 15.04
C GLN A 57 0.08 -13.68 15.01
N PHE A 58 -0.52 -12.49 14.80
CA PHE A 58 -1.97 -12.27 14.80
C PHE A 58 -2.47 -11.37 13.66
N ALA A 59 -1.58 -10.87 12.80
CA ALA A 59 -1.93 -9.99 11.68
C ALA A 59 -1.21 -10.40 10.39
N LEU A 60 -1.94 -10.39 9.28
CA LEU A 60 -1.44 -10.66 7.93
C LEU A 60 -1.86 -9.55 6.96
N VAL A 61 -0.99 -9.21 6.02
CA VAL A 61 -1.27 -8.26 4.94
C VAL A 61 -1.69 -9.02 3.69
N TYR A 62 -2.76 -8.57 3.06
CA TYR A 62 -3.17 -9.01 1.73
C TYR A 62 -3.60 -7.81 0.89
N ILE A 63 -2.71 -7.36 0.00
CA ILE A 63 -2.90 -6.17 -0.85
C ILE A 63 -3.33 -4.97 0.03
N ASP A 64 -4.61 -4.57 -0.03
CA ASP A 64 -5.16 -3.38 0.64
C ASP A 64 -5.79 -3.68 2.01
N ASP A 65 -5.86 -4.96 2.38
CA ASP A 65 -6.49 -5.43 3.61
C ASP A 65 -5.47 -5.97 4.60
N ILE A 66 -5.77 -5.76 5.88
CA ILE A 66 -5.09 -6.40 7.00
C ILE A 66 -6.07 -7.38 7.61
N VAL A 67 -5.70 -8.65 7.62
CA VAL A 67 -6.42 -9.71 8.31
C VAL A 67 -5.85 -9.82 9.72
N VAL A 68 -6.65 -9.46 10.71
CA VAL A 68 -6.33 -9.65 12.13
C VAL A 68 -7.10 -10.86 12.64
N TYR A 69 -6.42 -11.79 13.32
CA TYR A 69 -7.02 -13.03 13.81
C TYR A 69 -6.59 -13.34 15.25
N SER A 70 -7.47 -14.02 15.98
CA SER A 70 -7.28 -14.44 17.37
C SER A 70 -8.00 -15.78 17.60
N ARG A 71 -7.78 -16.42 18.75
CA ARG A 71 -8.40 -17.73 19.06
C ARG A 71 -9.80 -17.61 19.65
N SER A 72 -10.14 -16.45 20.22
CA SER A 72 -11.48 -16.15 20.72
C SER A 72 -11.86 -14.69 20.46
N PHE A 73 -13.15 -14.40 20.57
CA PHE A 73 -13.67 -13.04 20.48
C PHE A 73 -13.13 -12.15 21.61
N GLU A 74 -13.03 -12.67 22.83
CA GLU A 74 -12.48 -11.93 23.97
C GLU A 74 -10.99 -11.63 23.82
N GLU A 75 -10.23 -12.52 23.17
CA GLU A 75 -8.83 -12.22 22.80
C GLU A 75 -8.78 -11.18 21.67
N HIS A 76 -9.72 -11.20 20.73
CA HIS A 76 -9.79 -10.23 19.62
C HIS A 76 -10.06 -8.80 20.08
N LEU A 77 -10.78 -8.64 21.18
CA LEU A 77 -11.15 -7.34 21.75
C LEU A 77 -10.05 -6.70 22.61
N LYS A 78 -9.00 -7.46 22.94
CA LYS A 78 -7.87 -6.99 23.76
C LYS A 78 -6.75 -6.47 22.88
#